data_AF-X1JBU7-F1
#
_entry.id   AF-X1JBU7-F1
#
_cell.length_a   1.000
_cell.length_b   1.000
_cell.length_c   1.000
_cell.angle_alpha   90.00
_cell.angle_beta   90.00
_cell.angle_gamma   90.00
#
_symmetry.space_group_name_H-M   'P 1'
#
loop_
_entity.id
_entity.type
_entity.pdbx_description
1 polymer ?
#
loop_
_entity_poly.entity_id
_entity_poly.type
_entity_poly.pdbx_seq_one_letter_code
_entity_poly.pdbx_strand_id
1 'polypeptide(L)'
;MNVKNIKGRTEYNSGQFLGYVLWKQSDGFHLRWTTKASKTKISFQGKIICEDKVMITKRVRPETEIDTREKNTIRWDTTLQGQEDGFGFRTPGNFTVDLKIKKKKIKTKNIFLGPNLTQPESNPFTIIQKIAERKLEVDTKKVK
;
A
#
# COMPACT_ATOMS: atom_id res chain seq x y z
N MET A 1 -2.99 1.83 -15.05
CA MET A 1 -1.64 1.32 -15.35
C MET A 1 -1.27 0.27 -14.31
N ASN A 2 -0.53 -0.77 -14.70
CA ASN A 2 -0.27 -1.96 -13.89
C ASN A 2 1.16 -1.99 -13.37
N VAL A 3 1.33 -2.22 -12.07
CA VAL A 3 2.62 -2.35 -11.39
C VAL A 3 2.80 -3.81 -10.96
N LYS A 4 3.98 -4.36 -11.21
CA LYS A 4 4.37 -5.71 -10.77
C LYS A 4 5.61 -5.60 -9.89
N ASN A 5 5.85 -6.64 -9.09
CA ASN A 5 7.11 -6.86 -8.36
C ASN A 5 7.54 -5.75 -7.37
N ILE A 6 6.67 -5.41 -6.41
CA ILE A 6 7.01 -4.51 -5.29
C ILE A 6 7.49 -5.26 -4.03
N LYS A 7 8.03 -6.49 -4.21
CA LYS A 7 8.47 -7.35 -3.11
C LYS A 7 9.85 -6.93 -2.61
N GLY A 8 10.01 -6.89 -1.29
CA GLY A 8 11.23 -6.47 -0.61
C GLY A 8 10.95 -5.27 0.28
N ARG A 9 11.68 -5.18 1.40
CA ARG A 9 11.58 -4.01 2.29
C ARG A 9 12.16 -2.80 1.55
N THR A 10 11.42 -1.72 1.50
CA THR A 10 11.97 -0.44 1.09
C THR A 10 12.76 0.16 2.23
N GLU A 11 14.06 0.35 2.02
CA GLU A 11 14.87 1.18 2.90
C GLU A 11 14.65 2.65 2.51
N TYR A 12 14.05 3.41 3.42
CA TYR A 12 13.95 4.85 3.30
C TYR A 12 14.00 5.49 4.69
N ASN A 13 14.53 6.70 4.73
CA ASN A 13 14.55 7.48 5.95
C ASN A 13 13.22 8.23 6.06
N SER A 14 12.37 7.79 6.98
CA SER A 14 11.16 8.52 7.36
C SER A 14 11.53 9.97 7.71
N GLY A 15 10.75 10.93 7.22
CA GLY A 15 10.97 12.34 7.52
C GLY A 15 11.80 13.10 6.48
N GLN A 16 12.40 12.43 5.49
CA GLN A 16 13.28 13.08 4.50
C GLN A 16 12.55 13.62 3.26
N PHE A 17 11.38 13.08 2.94
CA PHE A 17 10.58 13.52 1.80
C PHE A 17 9.10 13.59 2.14
N LEU A 18 8.34 14.23 1.25
CA LEU A 18 6.88 14.26 1.30
C LEU A 18 6.33 13.27 0.27
N GLY A 19 5.66 12.22 0.72
CA GLY A 19 5.15 11.23 -0.22
C GLY A 19 4.57 9.98 0.43
N TYR A 20 4.34 8.98 -0.42
CA TYR A 20 3.91 7.64 -0.03
C TYR A 20 4.95 6.61 -0.42
N VAL A 21 5.06 5.54 0.37
CA VAL A 21 5.86 4.36 0.09
C VAL A 21 4.97 3.13 0.19
N LEU A 22 4.99 2.26 -0.82
CA LEU A 22 4.22 1.02 -0.84
C LEU A 22 5.12 -0.15 -1.23
N TRP A 23 5.18 -1.18 -0.39
CA TRP A 23 5.97 -2.38 -0.65
C TRP A 23 5.30 -3.63 -0.10
N LYS A 24 5.80 -4.81 -0.49
CA LYS A 24 5.32 -6.13 -0.05
C LYS A 24 6.41 -6.91 0.67
N GLN A 25 6.09 -7.45 1.84
CA GLN A 25 6.89 -8.43 2.59
C GLN A 25 6.10 -9.72 2.83
N SER A 26 6.68 -10.66 3.58
CA SER A 26 6.03 -11.93 3.93
C SER A 26 4.76 -11.75 4.75
N ASP A 27 4.67 -10.67 5.53
CA ASP A 27 3.54 -10.35 6.39
C ASP A 27 2.47 -9.47 5.73
N GLY A 28 2.65 -9.06 4.47
CA GLY A 28 1.65 -8.35 3.69
C GLY A 28 2.20 -7.15 2.92
N PHE A 29 1.31 -6.24 2.56
CA PHE A 29 1.64 -4.95 1.98
C PHE A 29 1.77 -3.91 3.09
N HIS A 30 2.67 -2.96 2.89
CA HIS A 30 2.90 -1.86 3.80
C HIS A 30 2.74 -0.57 3.01
N LEU A 31 1.74 0.24 3.37
CA LEU A 31 1.61 1.60 2.89
C LEU A 31 2.07 2.54 4.00
N ARG A 32 2.94 3.48 3.65
CA ARG A 32 3.42 4.52 4.55
C ARG A 32 3.31 5.87 3.87
N TRP A 33 3.07 6.90 4.66
CA TRP A 33 3.21 8.27 4.22
C TRP A 33 4.14 9.02 5.16
N THR A 34 4.91 9.92 4.58
CA THR A 34 5.97 10.65 5.27
C THR A 34 5.92 12.13 4.92
N THR A 35 6.36 12.97 5.85
CA THR A 35 6.52 14.42 5.62
C THR A 35 7.99 14.80 5.70
N LYS A 36 8.41 15.82 4.94
CA LYS A 36 9.76 16.38 5.10
C LYS A 36 9.79 17.22 6.38
N ALA A 37 10.28 16.65 7.50
CA ALA A 37 10.52 17.28 8.81
C ALA A 37 9.69 18.56 9.08
N SER A 38 8.37 18.48 8.87
CA SER A 38 7.52 19.66 8.79
C SER A 38 6.93 19.93 10.17
N LYS A 39 7.12 21.16 10.68
CA LYS A 39 6.37 21.62 11.87
C LYS A 39 4.86 21.73 11.59
N THR A 40 4.47 21.79 10.32
CA THR A 40 3.08 21.91 9.88
C THR A 40 2.43 20.54 9.68
N LYS A 41 1.21 20.39 10.19
CA LYS A 41 0.32 19.24 9.90
C LYS A 41 0.04 19.15 8.39
N ILE A 42 0.29 18.00 7.79
CA ILE A 42 -0.04 17.73 6.39
C ILE A 42 -1.14 16.67 6.33
N SER A 43 -2.18 16.90 5.53
CA SER A 43 -3.23 15.92 5.35
C SER A 43 -2.92 14.92 4.22
N PHE A 44 -3.18 13.66 4.49
CA PHE A 44 -2.98 12.52 3.61
C PHE A 44 -4.32 11.81 3.44
N GLN A 45 -4.69 11.58 2.18
CA GLN A 45 -5.90 10.84 1.85
C GLN A 45 -5.59 9.78 0.82
N GLY A 46 -6.38 8.73 0.83
CA GLY A 46 -6.37 7.80 -0.28
C GLY A 46 -7.40 6.70 -0.14
N LYS A 47 -7.38 5.86 -1.16
CA LYS A 47 -8.28 4.73 -1.29
C LYS A 47 -7.52 3.57 -1.91
N ILE A 48 -7.69 2.39 -1.32
CA ILE A 48 -7.31 1.12 -1.93
C ILE A 48 -8.60 0.36 -2.24
N ILE A 49 -8.81 -0.01 -3.50
CA ILE A 49 -9.90 -0.89 -3.93
C ILE A 49 -9.27 -2.22 -4.31
N CYS A 50 -9.65 -3.28 -3.60
CA CYS A 50 -9.20 -4.63 -3.85
C CYS A 50 -10.25 -5.40 -4.67
N GLU A 51 -9.81 -6.34 -5.51
CA GLU A 51 -10.72 -7.31 -6.12
C GLU A 51 -11.32 -8.25 -5.06
N ASP A 52 -10.48 -8.66 -4.10
CA ASP A 52 -10.84 -9.56 -3.01
C ASP A 52 -10.92 -8.87 -1.65
N LYS A 53 -11.39 -9.62 -0.64
CA LYS A 53 -11.43 -9.19 0.76
C LYS A 53 -10.07 -8.67 1.21
N VAL A 54 -10.10 -7.53 1.90
CA VAL A 54 -8.91 -6.89 2.47
C VAL A 54 -8.93 -6.96 3.99
N MET A 55 -7.75 -7.08 4.59
CA MET A 55 -7.54 -7.10 6.04
C MET A 55 -6.43 -6.14 6.42
N ILE A 56 -6.66 -5.25 7.38
CA ILE A 56 -5.61 -4.44 8.00
C ILE A 56 -4.86 -5.32 9.00
N THR A 57 -3.53 -5.36 8.89
CA THR A 57 -2.68 -6.19 9.77
C THR A 57 -2.03 -5.40 10.89
N LYS A 58 -1.69 -4.14 10.64
CA LYS A 58 -1.01 -3.27 11.61
C LYS A 58 -1.23 -1.81 11.26
N ARG A 59 -1.43 -0.96 12.25
CA ARG A 59 -1.28 0.50 12.09
C ARG A 59 0.11 0.92 12.57
N VAL A 60 0.71 1.90 11.90
CA VAL A 60 1.96 2.50 12.39
C VAL A 60 1.67 3.32 13.63
N ARG A 61 0.62 4.15 13.55
CA ARG A 61 0.07 4.89 14.67
C ARG A 61 -1.28 4.30 15.07
N PRO A 62 -1.47 3.88 16.33
CA PRO A 62 -2.74 3.31 16.80
C PRO A 62 -3.94 4.24 16.58
N GLU A 63 -3.72 5.55 16.67
CA GLU A 63 -4.73 6.61 16.50
C GLU A 63 -5.19 6.83 15.06
N THR A 64 -4.55 6.21 14.07
CA THR A 64 -4.88 6.44 12.66
C THR A 64 -6.19 5.75 12.27
N GLU A 65 -7.18 6.58 11.97
CA GLU A 65 -8.47 6.14 11.47
C GLU A 65 -8.36 5.62 10.04
N ILE A 66 -8.89 4.41 9.85
CA ILE A 66 -8.93 3.72 8.56
C ILE A 66 -10.34 3.15 8.43
N ASP A 67 -11.06 3.60 7.41
CA ASP A 67 -12.40 3.13 7.09
C ASP A 67 -12.32 1.88 6.21
N THR A 68 -12.81 0.76 6.75
CA THR A 68 -12.92 -0.54 6.08
C THR A 68 -14.35 -1.08 6.11
N ARG A 69 -15.38 -0.21 6.20
CA ARG A 69 -16.79 -0.63 6.21
C ARG A 69 -17.19 -1.39 4.94
N GLU A 70 -16.60 -1.01 3.81
CA GLU A 70 -16.68 -1.78 2.57
C GLU A 70 -15.62 -2.88 2.58
N LYS A 71 -16.05 -4.15 2.47
CA LYS A 71 -15.20 -5.36 2.63
C LYS A 71 -13.94 -5.39 1.75
N ASN A 72 -13.94 -4.68 0.62
CA ASN A 72 -12.86 -4.66 -0.36
C ASN A 72 -12.23 -3.28 -0.52
N THR A 73 -12.60 -2.31 0.32
CA THR A 73 -12.11 -0.93 0.21
C THR A 73 -11.46 -0.50 1.52
N ILE A 74 -10.27 0.08 1.42
CA ILE A 74 -9.63 0.83 2.51
C ILE A 74 -9.68 2.30 2.14
N ARG A 75 -10.18 3.16 3.04
CA ARG A 75 -10.10 4.61 2.91
C ARG A 75 -9.43 5.22 4.14
N TRP A 76 -8.73 6.33 3.95
CA TRP A 76 -8.20 7.14 5.03
C TRP A 76 -8.23 8.62 4.67
N ASP A 77 -8.45 9.45 5.67
CA ASP A 77 -8.23 10.90 5.64
C ASP A 77 -7.66 11.30 7.00
N THR A 78 -6.36 11.54 7.04
CA THR A 78 -5.61 11.77 8.29
C THR A 78 -4.70 12.97 8.15
N THR A 79 -4.23 13.49 9.28
CA THR A 79 -3.18 14.51 9.33
C THR A 79 -1.95 13.96 10.03
N LEU A 80 -0.78 14.23 9.46
CA LEU A 80 0.50 13.86 10.04
C LEU A 80 1.28 15.13 10.40
N GLN A 81 1.69 15.22 11.66
CA GLN A 81 2.74 16.10 12.16
C GLN A 81 3.82 15.21 12.76
N GLY A 82 4.97 15.13 12.09
CA GLY A 82 6.02 14.17 12.41
C GLY A 82 6.53 13.44 11.17
N GLN A 83 7.32 12.40 11.39
CA GLN A 83 8.10 11.78 10.33
C GLN A 83 7.29 10.82 9.46
N GLU A 84 6.41 10.00 10.06
CA GLU A 84 5.73 8.92 9.37
C GLU A 84 4.44 8.49 10.05
N ASP A 85 3.55 7.93 9.23
CA ASP A 85 2.41 7.10 9.61
C ASP A 85 2.06 6.13 8.44
N GLY A 86 1.10 5.23 8.64
CA GLY A 86 0.67 4.27 7.65
C GLY A 86 0.02 3.03 8.24
N PHE A 87 -0.16 2.01 7.40
CA PHE A 87 -0.70 0.72 7.82
C PHE A 87 -0.20 -0.43 6.95
N GLY A 88 -0.24 -1.63 7.53
CA GLY A 88 -0.09 -2.89 6.84
C GLY A 88 -1.44 -3.48 6.47
N PHE A 89 -1.52 -4.18 5.35
CA PHE A 89 -2.72 -4.88 4.92
C PHE A 89 -2.41 -6.15 4.11
N ARG A 90 -3.40 -7.04 4.00
CA ARG A 90 -3.36 -8.24 3.15
C ARG A 90 -4.59 -8.28 2.25
N THR A 91 -4.36 -8.67 1.01
CA THR A 91 -5.39 -9.02 0.03
C THR A 91 -4.78 -10.07 -0.93
N PRO A 92 -5.52 -11.09 -1.38
CA PRO A 92 -5.01 -12.09 -2.31
C PRO A 92 -4.95 -11.62 -3.77
N GLY A 93 -5.86 -10.75 -4.20
CA GLY A 93 -6.01 -10.31 -5.58
C GLY A 93 -5.36 -8.97 -5.90
N ASN A 94 -5.62 -8.46 -7.11
CA ASN A 94 -5.11 -7.15 -7.50
C ASN A 94 -5.80 -6.05 -6.71
N PHE A 95 -5.16 -4.89 -6.64
CA PHE A 95 -5.77 -3.72 -6.01
C PHE A 95 -5.32 -2.43 -6.67
N THR A 96 -6.24 -1.47 -6.72
CA THR A 96 -6.01 -0.12 -7.24
C THR A 96 -5.82 0.86 -6.10
N VAL A 97 -4.81 1.71 -6.21
CA VAL A 97 -4.43 2.72 -5.22
C VAL A 97 -4.64 4.11 -5.82
N ASP A 98 -5.39 4.97 -5.13
CA ASP A 98 -5.55 6.41 -5.42
C ASP A 98 -5.03 7.21 -4.23
N LEU A 99 -4.05 8.08 -4.47
CA LEU A 99 -3.31 8.79 -3.42
C LEU A 99 -3.43 10.30 -3.56
N LYS A 100 -3.66 10.97 -2.43
CA LYS A 100 -3.79 12.42 -2.34
C LYS A 100 -3.00 12.96 -1.16
N ILE A 101 -2.55 14.21 -1.30
CA ILE A 101 -1.99 15.03 -0.23
C ILE A 101 -2.70 16.39 -0.31
N LYS A 102 -3.15 16.91 0.83
CA LYS A 102 -3.92 18.17 0.89
C LYS A 102 -5.12 18.15 -0.06
N LYS A 103 -5.86 17.03 -0.10
CA LYS A 103 -7.03 16.79 -0.98
C LYS A 103 -6.74 16.81 -2.48
N LYS A 104 -5.48 17.01 -2.90
CA LYS A 104 -5.06 17.02 -4.31
C LYS A 104 -4.36 15.71 -4.65
N LYS A 105 -4.58 15.21 -5.87
CA LYS A 105 -3.90 14.03 -6.38
C LYS A 105 -2.38 14.25 -6.32
N ILE A 106 -1.67 13.33 -5.66
CA ILE A 106 -0.22 13.44 -5.53
C ILE A 106 0.46 13.12 -6.88
N LYS A 107 1.54 13.83 -7.19
CA LYS A 107 2.39 13.54 -8.35
C LYS A 107 3.08 12.18 -8.15
N THR A 108 3.19 11.40 -9.23
CA THR A 108 3.82 10.07 -9.22
C THR A 108 5.26 10.08 -8.72
N LYS A 109 6.00 11.16 -8.96
CA LYS A 109 7.35 11.35 -8.40
C LYS A 109 7.48 11.34 -6.88
N ASN A 110 6.34 11.43 -6.17
CA ASN A 110 6.25 11.37 -4.71
C ASN A 110 5.56 10.07 -4.24
N ILE A 111 5.44 9.07 -5.11
CA ILE A 111 4.93 7.73 -4.81
C ILE A 111 6.07 6.76 -5.10
N PHE A 112 6.49 6.00 -4.09
CA PHE A 112 7.63 5.09 -4.19
C PHE A 112 7.19 3.66 -3.96
N LEU A 113 7.61 2.75 -4.82
CA LEU A 113 7.15 1.37 -4.88
C LEU A 113 8.32 0.39 -4.73
N GLY A 114 8.19 -0.53 -3.78
CA GLY A 114 9.18 -1.59 -3.54
C GLY A 114 10.57 -1.09 -3.16
N PRO A 115 11.57 -2.00 -3.10
CA PRO A 115 12.92 -1.68 -2.63
C PRO A 115 13.66 -0.69 -3.52
N ASN A 116 13.35 -0.67 -4.82
CA ASN A 116 14.00 0.19 -5.80
C ASN A 116 13.40 1.61 -5.88
N LEU A 117 12.44 1.94 -4.99
CA LEU A 117 11.77 3.25 -4.95
C LEU A 117 11.20 3.66 -6.32
N THR A 118 10.69 2.69 -7.09
CA THR A 118 10.16 2.98 -8.42
C THR A 118 8.88 3.81 -8.33
N GLN A 119 8.62 4.61 -9.35
CA GLN A 119 7.42 5.45 -9.41
C GLN A 119 6.40 4.79 -10.33
N PRO A 120 5.10 4.81 -10.00
CA PRO A 120 4.08 4.41 -10.96
C PRO A 120 4.00 5.45 -12.10
N GLU A 121 3.63 5.05 -13.31
CA GLU A 121 3.46 6.02 -14.42
C GLU A 121 2.23 6.91 -14.20
N SER A 122 1.23 6.41 -13.47
CA SER A 122 -0.02 7.12 -13.19
C SER A 122 -0.42 7.06 -11.73
N ASN A 123 -1.26 8.01 -11.33
CA ASN A 123 -2.05 7.94 -10.11
C ASN A 123 -3.50 8.18 -10.54
N PRO A 124 -4.46 7.26 -10.30
CA PRO A 124 -4.29 5.97 -9.63
C PRO A 124 -3.46 4.95 -10.43
N PHE A 125 -3.05 3.87 -9.75
CA PHE A 125 -2.35 2.72 -10.34
C PHE A 125 -2.81 1.40 -9.70
N THR A 126 -2.60 0.28 -10.40
CA THR A 126 -3.02 -1.05 -9.97
C THR A 126 -1.81 -1.92 -9.67
N ILE A 127 -1.75 -2.54 -8.49
CA ILE A 127 -0.77 -3.58 -8.18
C ILE A 127 -1.33 -4.91 -8.67
N ILE A 128 -0.61 -5.57 -9.60
CA ILE A 128 -0.93 -6.92 -10.04
C ILE A 128 -0.22 -7.94 -9.16
N GLN A 129 -0.99 -8.84 -8.55
CA GLN A 129 -0.44 -9.98 -7.85
C GLN A 129 -0.35 -11.16 -8.81
N LYS A 130 0.86 -11.70 -9.01
CA LYS A 130 0.99 -13.05 -9.56
C LYS A 130 0.49 -13.99 -8.47
N ILE A 131 -0.73 -14.49 -8.60
CA ILE A 131 -1.14 -15.68 -7.88
C ILE A 131 -0.20 -16.76 -8.39
N ALA A 132 0.68 -17.27 -7.54
CA ALA A 132 1.29 -18.55 -7.85
C ALA A 132 0.12 -19.51 -7.93
N GLU A 133 -0.20 -20.00 -9.13
CA GLU A 133 -1.09 -21.14 -9.31
C GLU A 133 -0.60 -22.16 -8.30
N ARG A 134 -1.38 -22.39 -7.24
CA ARG A 134 -1.17 -23.57 -6.42
C ARG A 134 -1.29 -24.69 -7.42
N LYS A 135 -0.16 -25.33 -7.74
CA LYS A 135 -0.15 -26.63 -8.39
C LYS A 135 -1.15 -27.48 -7.63
N LEU A 136 -2.34 -27.64 -8.18
CA LEU A 136 -3.18 -28.79 -7.93
C LEU A 136 -2.46 -29.95 -8.61
N GLU A 137 -1.33 -30.37 -8.03
CA GLU A 137 -0.87 -31.74 -8.20
C GLU A 137 -1.90 -32.56 -7.41
N VAL A 138 -3.02 -32.83 -8.08
CA VAL A 138 -3.93 -33.90 -7.70
C VAL A 138 -3.08 -35.15 -7.75
N ASP A 139 -2.72 -35.64 -6.57
CA ASP A 139 -2.04 -36.90 -6.37
C ASP A 139 -2.97 -38.01 -6.85
N THR A 140 -2.93 -38.28 -8.15
CA THR A 140 -3.69 -39.35 -8.82
C THR A 140 -3.04 -40.72 -8.61
N LYS A 141 -2.08 -40.86 -7.69
CA LYS A 141 -1.46 -42.14 -7.35
C LYS A 141 -1.90 -42.65 -5.99
N LYS A 142 -3.18 -43.01 -5.88
CA LYS A 142 -3.64 -44.06 -4.96
C LYS A 142 -4.99 -44.63 -5.41
N VAL A 143 -4.99 -45.25 -6.59
CA VAL A 143 -5.92 -46.34 -6.90
C VAL A 143 -5.07 -47.50 -7.39
N LYS A 144 -4.80 -48.43 -6.48
CA LYS A 144 -4.68 -49.87 -6.72
C LYS A 144 -4.75 -50.58 -5.37
#